data_AF-A0A948HXU5-F1
#
_entry.id   AF-A0A948HXU5-F1
#
_cell.length_a   1.000
_cell.length_b   1.000
_cell.length_c   1.000
_cell.angle_alpha   90.00
_cell.angle_beta   90.00
_cell.angle_gamma   90.00
#
_symmetry.space_group_name_H-M   'P 1'
#
loop_
_entity.id
_entity.type
_entity.pdbx_description
1 polymer ?
#
loop_
_entity_poly.entity_id
_entity_poly.type
_entity_poly.pdbx_seq_one_letter_code
_entity_poly.pdbx_strand_id
1 'polypeptide(L)'
;MELDELWKAALGEIELQVSKANFRTWLQNTSITDKSGGVVTVAVPNSFTKEWLENKYHKFILRSLRNLESEIKDVTYQIKPNSPNEAYKGKSTPRTDEVLKKQLDFQELNIDAATNLNPHYTFDNFIVGSSNELAHAAALAVTKNLGRKYNPLFIYGGVGLGKTHLIQAIGNVVKKENQ
;
A
#
# COMPACT_ATOMS: atom_id res chain seq x y z
N MET A 1 8.85 -17.91 25.70
CA MET A 1 8.12 -16.63 25.73
C MET A 1 6.82 -16.82 24.97
N GLU A 2 5.70 -16.25 25.43
CA GLU A 2 4.45 -16.28 24.64
C GLU A 2 4.62 -15.49 23.33
N LEU A 3 3.92 -15.88 22.26
CA LEU A 3 4.10 -15.28 20.92
C LEU A 3 3.82 -13.77 20.93
N ASP A 4 2.81 -13.34 21.68
CA ASP A 4 2.44 -11.94 21.83
C ASP A 4 3.50 -11.12 22.57
N GLU A 5 4.12 -11.70 23.61
CA GLU A 5 5.19 -11.05 24.37
C GLU A 5 6.46 -10.92 23.52
N LEU A 6 6.81 -11.99 22.79
CA LEU A 6 7.95 -12.01 21.87
C LEU A 6 7.80 -10.93 20.80
N TRP A 7 6.61 -10.81 20.20
CA TRP A 7 6.37 -9.80 19.18
C TRP A 7 6.40 -8.38 19.73
N LYS A 8 5.80 -8.14 20.91
CA LYS A 8 5.84 -6.81 21.56
C LYS A 8 7.27 -6.39 21.89
N ALA A 9 8.10 -7.31 22.39
CA ALA A 9 9.51 -7.04 22.66
C ALA A 9 10.27 -6.70 21.37
N ALA A 10 10.08 -7.49 20.30
CA ALA A 10 10.71 -7.23 19.01
C ALA A 10 10.25 -5.89 18.42
N LEU A 11 8.96 -5.57 18.47
CA LEU A 11 8.41 -4.29 18.02
C LEU A 11 8.99 -3.12 18.80
N GLY A 12 9.21 -3.26 20.11
CA GLY A 12 9.84 -2.24 20.95
C GLY A 12 11.27 -1.93 20.52
N GLU A 13 12.08 -2.96 20.22
CA GLU A 13 13.42 -2.74 19.65
C GLU A 13 13.35 -2.06 18.28
N ILE A 14 12.40 -2.48 17.46
CA ILE A 14 12.24 -1.97 16.10
C ILE A 14 11.83 -0.49 16.12
N GLU A 15 10.91 -0.10 17.01
CA GLU A 15 10.40 1.27 17.15
C GLU A 15 11.51 2.28 17.46
N LEU A 16 12.58 1.86 18.15
CA LEU A 16 13.73 2.72 18.44
C LEU A 16 14.58 3.05 17.20
N GLN A 17 14.50 2.24 16.14
CA GLN A 17 15.35 2.39 14.94
C GLN A 17 14.58 2.89 13.71
N VAL A 18 13.26 2.98 13.77
CA VAL A 18 12.43 3.46 12.67
C VAL A 18 11.62 4.69 13.07
N SER A 19 11.28 5.54 12.10
CA SER A 19 10.42 6.68 12.38
C SER A 19 9.02 6.23 12.81
N LYS A 20 8.37 7.00 13.69
CA LYS A 20 6.99 6.74 14.15
C LYS A 20 6.00 6.55 13.00
N ALA A 21 6.17 7.29 11.91
CA ALA A 21 5.32 7.16 10.73
C ALA A 21 5.49 5.78 10.07
N ASN A 22 6.74 5.34 9.84
CA ASN A 22 7.00 4.03 9.24
C ASN A 22 6.56 2.89 10.17
N PHE A 23 6.77 3.02 11.48
CA PHE A 23 6.31 2.02 12.44
C PHE A 23 4.79 1.84 12.38
N ARG A 24 4.03 2.95 12.44
CA ARG A 24 2.56 2.93 12.37
C ARG A 24 2.04 2.32 11.07
N THR A 25 2.67 2.65 9.94
CA THR A 25 2.22 2.17 8.63
C THR A 25 2.52 0.68 8.43
N TRP A 26 3.70 0.20 8.82
CA TRP A 26 4.19 -1.11 8.38
C TRP A 26 4.19 -2.18 9.47
N LEU A 27 4.26 -1.80 10.75
CA LEU A 27 4.57 -2.73 11.85
C LEU A 27 3.49 -2.75 12.93
N GLN A 28 2.76 -1.66 13.16
CA GLN A 28 1.77 -1.56 14.25
C GLN A 28 0.66 -2.61 14.18
N ASN A 29 0.21 -2.96 12.98
CA ASN A 29 -0.90 -3.89 12.75
C ASN A 29 -0.41 -5.27 12.32
N THR A 30 0.66 -5.77 12.97
CA THR A 30 1.25 -7.08 12.70
C THR A 30 1.33 -7.91 13.98
N SER A 31 1.31 -9.23 13.85
CA SER A 31 1.43 -10.16 14.98
C SER A 31 2.12 -11.45 14.58
N ILE A 32 2.68 -12.19 15.53
CA ILE A 32 3.16 -13.55 15.26
C ILE A 32 1.97 -14.51 15.35
N THR A 33 1.77 -15.35 14.33
CA THR A 33 0.71 -16.36 14.33
C THR A 33 1.20 -17.77 14.58
N ASP A 34 2.45 -18.05 14.21
CA ASP A 34 3.05 -19.37 14.40
C ASP A 34 4.55 -19.24 14.63
N LYS A 35 5.09 -20.20 15.38
CA LYS A 35 6.52 -20.39 15.60
C LYS A 35 6.80 -21.88 15.66
N SER A 36 7.36 -22.43 14.58
CA SER A 36 7.64 -23.86 14.46
C SER A 36 8.94 -24.11 13.70
N GLY A 37 9.74 -25.08 14.14
CA GLY A 37 10.98 -25.47 13.44
C GLY A 37 12.07 -24.38 13.36
N GLY A 38 12.01 -23.35 14.20
CA GLY A 38 12.89 -22.18 14.13
C GLY A 38 12.47 -21.14 13.09
N VAL A 39 11.27 -21.25 12.51
CA VAL A 39 10.69 -20.24 11.61
C VAL A 39 9.54 -19.54 12.31
N VAL A 40 9.52 -18.21 12.24
CA VAL A 40 8.44 -17.38 12.80
C VAL A 40 7.56 -16.87 11.66
N THR A 41 6.24 -17.08 11.76
CA THR A 41 5.27 -16.52 10.82
C THR A 41 4.64 -15.26 11.37
N VAL A 42 4.83 -14.14 10.67
CA VAL A 42 4.24 -12.83 10.98
C VAL A 42 3.01 -12.59 10.11
N ALA A 43 1.88 -12.36 10.75
CA ALA A 43 0.66 -11.88 10.11
C ALA A 43 0.78 -10.41 9.74
N VAL A 44 0.41 -10.12 8.49
CA VAL A 44 0.39 -8.76 7.93
C VAL A 44 -0.98 -8.46 7.30
N PRO A 45 -1.42 -7.18 7.29
CA PRO A 45 -2.79 -6.84 6.91
C PRO A 45 -3.08 -6.95 5.41
N ASN A 46 -2.05 -6.80 4.56
CA ASN A 46 -2.19 -6.84 3.10
C ASN A 46 -0.86 -7.20 2.40
N SER A 47 -0.92 -7.42 1.08
CA SER A 47 0.23 -7.77 0.24
C SER A 47 1.30 -6.68 0.18
N PHE A 48 0.93 -5.40 0.20
CA PHE A 48 1.90 -4.30 0.21
C PHE A 48 2.73 -4.31 1.48
N THR A 49 2.11 -4.53 2.64
CA THR A 49 2.84 -4.68 3.90
C THR A 49 3.74 -5.89 3.86
N LYS A 50 3.26 -7.03 3.32
CA LYS A 50 4.09 -8.22 3.11
C LYS A 50 5.36 -7.90 2.32
N GLU A 51 5.21 -7.39 1.10
CA GLU A 51 6.32 -7.09 0.20
C GLU A 51 7.28 -6.06 0.79
N TRP A 52 6.75 -5.03 1.46
CA TRP A 52 7.56 -4.02 2.10
C TRP A 52 8.37 -4.56 3.28
N LEU A 53 7.76 -5.40 4.12
CA LEU A 53 8.48 -6.04 5.22
C LEU A 53 9.55 -7.00 4.68
N GLU A 54 9.22 -7.82 3.67
CA GLU A 54 10.16 -8.74 3.01
C GLU A 54 11.38 -8.01 2.43
N ASN A 55 11.16 -6.91 1.71
CA ASN A 55 12.24 -6.22 1.00
C ASN A 55 13.05 -5.29 1.91
N LYS A 56 12.39 -4.57 2.83
CA LYS A 56 13.02 -3.48 3.58
C LYS A 56 13.33 -3.82 5.02
N TYR A 57 12.43 -4.51 5.71
CA TYR A 57 12.52 -4.73 7.16
C TYR A 57 12.86 -6.15 7.57
N HIS A 58 12.94 -7.10 6.63
CA HIS A 58 13.11 -8.52 6.93
C HIS A 58 14.36 -8.81 7.76
N LYS A 59 15.52 -8.29 7.33
CA LYS A 59 16.77 -8.45 8.09
C LYS A 59 16.68 -7.87 9.49
N PHE A 60 15.93 -6.79 9.66
CA PHE A 60 15.80 -6.10 10.93
C PHE A 60 14.87 -6.86 11.88
N ILE A 61 13.72 -7.31 11.38
CA ILE A 61 12.78 -8.16 12.11
C ILE A 61 13.45 -9.47 12.53
N LEU A 62 14.14 -10.14 11.61
CA LEU A 62 14.86 -11.39 11.90
C LEU A 62 15.94 -11.17 12.97
N ARG A 63 16.68 -10.05 12.91
CA ARG A 63 17.70 -9.72 13.91
C ARG A 63 17.09 -9.48 15.30
N SER A 64 16.03 -8.68 15.39
CA SER A 64 15.37 -8.41 16.67
C SER A 64 14.78 -9.68 17.28
N LEU A 65 14.16 -10.54 16.47
CA LEU A 65 13.67 -11.83 16.94
C LEU A 65 14.81 -12.75 17.42
N ARG A 66 15.94 -12.79 16.70
CA ARG A 66 17.13 -13.57 17.09
C ARG A 66 17.81 -13.09 18.36
N ASN A 67 17.79 -11.79 18.63
CA ASN A 67 18.35 -11.24 19.87
C ASN A 67 17.55 -11.70 21.09
N LEU A 68 16.23 -11.86 20.92
CA LEU A 68 15.33 -12.32 21.97
C LEU A 68 15.36 -13.83 22.12
N GLU A 69 15.38 -14.55 21.00
CA GLU A 69 15.46 -16.00 20.96
C GLU A 69 16.38 -16.51 19.83
N SER A 70 17.53 -17.06 20.22
CA SER A 70 18.58 -17.51 19.31
C SER A 70 18.21 -18.71 18.43
N GLU A 71 17.16 -19.46 18.79
CA GLU A 71 16.66 -20.61 18.04
C GLU A 71 15.94 -20.21 16.74
N ILE A 72 15.60 -18.93 16.58
CA ILE A 72 14.93 -18.40 15.39
C ILE A 72 15.95 -18.32 14.23
N LYS A 73 15.63 -19.01 13.14
CA LYS A 73 16.47 -19.12 11.93
C LYS A 73 15.95 -18.23 10.81
N ASP A 74 14.63 -18.10 10.69
CA ASP A 74 14.00 -17.36 9.59
C ASP A 74 12.64 -16.76 9.98
N VAL A 75 12.16 -15.82 9.16
CA VAL A 75 10.87 -15.13 9.30
C VAL A 75 10.10 -15.17 7.99
N THR A 76 8.86 -15.66 8.04
CA THR A 76 7.93 -15.70 6.91
C THR A 76 6.72 -14.81 7.17
N TYR A 77 6.06 -14.37 6.10
CA TYR A 77 4.93 -13.44 6.21
C TYR A 77 3.66 -14.04 5.58
N GLN A 78 2.56 -13.95 6.33
CA GLN A 78 1.25 -14.42 5.90
C GLN A 78 0.23 -13.29 5.95
N ILE A 79 -0.55 -13.13 4.88
CA ILE A 79 -1.61 -12.13 4.85
C ILE A 79 -2.76 -12.62 5.72
N LYS A 80 -3.05 -11.87 6.78
CA LYS A 80 -4.25 -12.05 7.60
C LYS A 80 -4.95 -10.70 7.64
N PRO A 81 -5.97 -10.48 6.79
CA PRO A 81 -6.68 -9.21 6.79
C PRO A 81 -7.25 -9.01 8.19
N ASN A 82 -6.92 -7.88 8.81
CA ASN A 82 -7.53 -7.50 10.07
C ASN A 82 -9.04 -7.42 9.84
N SER A 83 -9.82 -8.21 10.58
CA SER A 83 -11.24 -7.94 10.73
C SER A 83 -11.40 -6.48 11.19
N PRO A 84 -12.22 -5.66 10.52
CA PRO A 84 -12.31 -4.24 10.83
C PRO A 84 -13.06 -4.05 12.15
N ASN A 85 -12.33 -4.05 13.27
CA ASN A 85 -12.66 -3.42 14.56
C ASN A 85 -11.45 -3.66 15.49
N GLU A 86 -10.73 -2.65 15.98
CA GLU A 86 -11.12 -1.87 17.18
C GLU A 86 -10.42 -0.48 17.28
N ALA A 87 -10.29 0.30 16.19
CA ALA A 87 -9.74 1.66 16.29
C ALA A 87 -10.66 2.79 15.80
N TYR A 88 -11.86 2.50 15.28
CA TYR A 88 -12.79 3.52 14.80
C TYR A 88 -14.20 3.35 15.38
N LYS A 89 -14.38 3.67 16.67
CA LYS A 89 -15.69 4.10 17.18
C LYS A 89 -15.99 5.51 16.66
N GLY A 90 -16.44 5.60 15.41
CA GLY A 90 -16.98 6.81 14.79
C GLY A 90 -18.34 6.51 14.17
N LYS A 91 -19.41 6.70 14.95
CA LYS A 91 -20.83 6.77 14.57
C LYS A 91 -21.26 5.95 13.34
N SER A 92 -21.77 4.76 13.59
CA SER A 92 -22.51 3.92 12.65
C SER A 92 -23.75 4.64 12.10
N THR A 93 -23.84 4.76 10.77
CA THR A 93 -25.13 4.75 10.07
C THR A 93 -25.25 3.41 9.34
N PRO A 94 -26.44 2.79 9.28
CA PRO A 94 -26.60 1.49 8.66
C PRO A 94 -26.62 1.66 7.14
N ARG A 95 -25.55 1.26 6.45
CA ARG A 95 -25.56 1.10 4.99
C ARG A 95 -25.22 -0.34 4.62
N THR A 96 -26.28 -0.98 4.13
CA THR A 96 -26.45 -2.22 3.37
C THR A 96 -25.17 -2.92 2.89
N ASP A 97 -25.10 -4.23 3.17
CA ASP A 97 -23.98 -5.16 2.87
C ASP A 97 -23.52 -5.21 1.40
N GLU A 98 -24.29 -4.67 0.46
CA GLU A 98 -23.89 -4.56 -0.95
C GLU A 98 -22.79 -3.52 -1.20
N VAL A 99 -22.70 -2.47 -0.37
CA VAL A 99 -21.65 -1.45 -0.50
C VAL A 99 -20.30 -2.00 -0.03
N LEU A 100 -20.32 -2.89 0.97
CA LEU A 100 -19.11 -3.48 1.55
C LEU A 100 -18.39 -4.40 0.55
N LYS A 101 -19.13 -5.18 -0.25
CA LYS A 101 -18.54 -5.99 -1.33
C LYS A 101 -17.88 -5.14 -2.42
N LYS A 102 -18.40 -3.93 -2.68
CA LYS A 102 -17.81 -2.99 -3.63
C LYS A 102 -16.61 -2.21 -3.06
N GLN A 103 -16.53 -2.09 -1.73
CA GLN A 103 -15.41 -1.43 -1.03
C GLN A 103 -14.25 -2.38 -0.70
N LEU A 104 -14.48 -3.69 -0.68
CA LEU A 104 -13.44 -4.72 -0.49
C LEU A 104 -12.81 -5.19 -1.81
N ASP A 105 -13.38 -4.79 -2.94
CA ASP A 105 -12.75 -4.92 -4.25
C ASP A 105 -11.68 -3.82 -4.34
N PHE A 106 -10.46 -4.10 -3.85
CA PHE A 106 -9.30 -3.25 -4.04
C PHE A 106 -8.92 -3.26 -5.53
N GLN A 107 -9.71 -2.53 -6.31
CA GLN A 107 -9.58 -2.34 -7.74
C GLN A 107 -8.22 -1.78 -8.16
N GLU A 108 -7.48 -1.18 -7.23
CA GLU A 108 -6.09 -0.76 -7.42
C GLU A 108 -5.08 -1.91 -7.64
N LEU A 109 -5.49 -3.17 -7.41
CA LEU A 109 -4.66 -4.36 -7.59
C LEU A 109 -4.82 -5.02 -8.97
N ASN A 110 -5.77 -4.59 -9.81
CA ASN A 110 -5.93 -5.08 -11.18
C ASN A 110 -4.93 -4.41 -12.12
N ILE A 111 -3.64 -4.50 -11.84
CA ILE A 111 -2.61 -3.94 -12.70
C ILE A 111 -2.54 -4.78 -13.98
N ASP A 112 -2.56 -4.12 -15.14
CA ASP A 112 -2.36 -4.79 -16.41
C ASP A 112 -0.92 -5.33 -16.49
N ALA A 113 -0.77 -6.65 -16.62
CA ALA A 113 0.54 -7.31 -16.59
C ALA A 113 1.43 -6.98 -17.80
N ALA A 114 0.88 -6.49 -18.91
CA ALA A 114 1.66 -6.13 -20.10
C ALA A 114 2.18 -4.69 -20.02
N THR A 115 1.38 -3.76 -19.47
CA THR A 115 1.74 -2.33 -19.43
C THR A 115 2.10 -1.81 -18.04
N ASN A 116 1.90 -2.60 -16.98
CA ASN A 116 1.99 -2.19 -15.58
C ASN A 116 1.15 -0.94 -15.23
N LEU A 117 0.04 -0.73 -15.97
CA LEU A 117 -0.89 0.38 -15.74
C LEU A 117 -2.07 -0.10 -14.91
N ASN A 118 -2.53 0.74 -13.98
CA ASN A 118 -3.77 0.51 -13.27
C ASN A 118 -4.97 1.00 -14.13
N PRO A 119 -5.89 0.11 -14.55
CA PRO A 119 -7.01 0.46 -15.43
C PRO A 119 -8.05 1.38 -14.76
N HIS A 120 -8.01 1.55 -13.44
CA HIS A 120 -8.89 2.47 -12.72
C HIS A 120 -8.36 3.91 -12.72
N TYR A 121 -7.07 4.11 -12.98
CA TYR A 121 -6.48 5.44 -13.08
C TYR A 121 -6.72 6.01 -14.46
N THR A 122 -7.96 6.41 -14.72
CA THR A 122 -8.42 7.07 -15.96
C THR A 122 -8.83 8.52 -15.67
N PHE A 123 -8.91 9.36 -16.71
CA PHE A 123 -9.43 10.72 -16.54
C PHE A 123 -10.89 10.73 -16.07
N ASP A 124 -11.71 9.75 -16.50
CA ASP A 124 -13.11 9.64 -16.11
C ASP A 124 -13.28 9.43 -14.60
N ASN A 125 -12.34 8.71 -13.97
CA ASN A 125 -12.34 8.47 -12.52
C ASN A 125 -11.59 9.56 -11.72
N PHE A 126 -11.04 10.57 -12.39
CA PHE A 126 -10.32 11.66 -11.74
C PHE A 126 -11.24 12.84 -11.45
N ILE A 127 -11.51 13.11 -10.17
CA ILE A 127 -12.38 14.23 -9.78
C ILE A 127 -11.63 15.55 -9.95
N VAL A 128 -12.13 16.38 -10.86
CA VAL A 128 -11.57 17.70 -11.14
C VAL A 128 -12.15 18.76 -10.20
N GLY A 129 -11.28 19.60 -9.65
CA GLY A 129 -11.63 20.77 -8.86
C GLY A 129 -10.60 21.87 -9.05
N SER A 130 -10.87 23.06 -8.51
CA SER A 130 -10.04 24.26 -8.70
C SER A 130 -8.56 24.07 -8.35
N SER A 131 -8.24 23.16 -7.40
CA SER A 131 -6.87 22.88 -6.98
C SER A 131 -6.08 21.95 -7.91
N ASN A 132 -6.75 21.20 -8.79
CA ASN A 132 -6.12 20.21 -9.66
C ASN A 132 -6.46 20.41 -11.16
N GLU A 133 -7.32 21.36 -11.48
CA GLU A 133 -7.81 21.66 -12.82
C GLU A 133 -6.68 21.91 -13.82
N LEU A 134 -5.67 22.71 -13.44
CA LEU A 134 -4.53 22.99 -14.30
C LEU A 134 -3.71 21.72 -14.64
N ALA A 135 -3.44 20.89 -13.63
CA ALA A 135 -2.69 19.65 -13.81
C ALA A 135 -3.47 18.64 -14.68
N HIS A 136 -4.77 18.53 -14.44
CA HIS A 136 -5.67 17.71 -15.26
C HIS A 136 -5.71 18.20 -16.71
N ALA A 137 -5.88 19.50 -16.95
CA ALA A 137 -5.92 20.08 -18.28
C ALA A 137 -4.60 19.90 -19.04
N ALA A 138 -3.46 20.07 -18.36
CA ALA A 138 -2.14 19.83 -18.94
C ALA A 138 -1.95 18.35 -19.32
N ALA A 139 -2.34 17.41 -18.44
CA ALA A 139 -2.29 15.99 -18.71
C ALA A 139 -3.17 15.59 -19.92
N LEU A 140 -4.39 16.13 -20.00
CA LEU A 140 -5.29 15.91 -21.14
C LEU A 140 -4.76 16.55 -22.44
N ALA A 141 -4.06 17.68 -22.36
CA ALA A 141 -3.45 18.30 -23.53
C ALA A 141 -2.29 17.48 -24.09
N VAL A 142 -1.55 16.77 -23.22
CA VAL A 142 -0.50 15.83 -23.63
C VAL A 142 -1.07 14.66 -24.41
N THR A 143 -2.18 14.04 -23.96
CA THR A 143 -2.77 12.91 -24.68
C THR A 143 -3.23 13.30 -26.09
N LYS A 144 -3.77 14.51 -26.26
CA LYS A 144 -4.18 15.03 -27.57
C LYS A 144 -3.01 15.27 -28.54
N ASN A 145 -1.81 15.56 -28.04
CA ASN A 145 -0.64 15.91 -28.87
C ASN A 145 0.66 15.39 -28.21
N LEU A 146 0.82 14.06 -28.21
CA LEU A 146 1.95 13.39 -27.58
C LEU A 146 3.30 13.93 -28.09
N GLY A 147 4.20 14.23 -27.15
CA GLY A 147 5.56 14.65 -27.46
C GLY A 147 5.72 16.08 -28.03
N ARG A 148 4.64 16.86 -28.19
CA ARG A 148 4.69 18.19 -28.79
C ARG A 148 4.49 19.34 -27.81
N LYS A 149 3.24 19.63 -27.40
CA LYS A 149 2.89 20.90 -26.75
C LYS A 149 3.44 21.04 -25.33
N TYR A 150 3.56 19.92 -24.61
CA TYR A 150 4.06 19.85 -23.24
C TYR A 150 5.01 18.66 -23.08
N ASN A 151 6.22 18.79 -23.61
CA ASN A 151 7.28 17.78 -23.52
C ASN A 151 8.58 18.41 -22.97
N PRO A 152 9.02 18.04 -21.75
CA PRO A 152 8.37 17.10 -20.84
C PRO A 152 7.17 17.71 -20.11
N LEU A 153 6.21 16.86 -19.73
CA LEU A 153 5.21 17.19 -18.72
C LEU A 153 5.76 16.83 -17.34
N PHE A 154 5.77 17.81 -16.43
CA PHE A 154 6.24 17.63 -15.05
C PHE A 154 5.11 17.95 -14.07
N ILE A 155 4.73 16.98 -13.23
CA ILE A 155 3.67 17.12 -12.22
C ILE A 155 4.28 17.01 -10.82
N TYR A 156 4.04 18.01 -9.97
CA TYR A 156 4.53 18.05 -8.59
C TYR A 156 3.41 18.42 -7.61
N GLY A 157 3.61 18.09 -6.33
CA GLY A 157 2.64 18.34 -5.27
C GLY A 157 2.79 17.37 -4.10
N GLY A 158 2.12 17.67 -2.98
CA GLY A 158 2.08 16.83 -1.77
C GLY A 158 1.53 15.42 -1.99
N VAL A 159 1.58 14.59 -0.95
CA VAL A 159 1.07 13.20 -0.98
C VAL A 159 -0.45 13.18 -1.21
N GLY A 160 -0.96 12.16 -1.91
CA GLY A 160 -2.40 11.98 -2.12
C GLY A 160 -3.09 12.97 -3.07
N LEU A 161 -2.34 13.87 -3.74
CA LEU A 161 -2.93 14.88 -4.63
C LEU A 161 -3.14 14.43 -6.09
N GLY A 162 -3.15 13.11 -6.35
CA GLY A 162 -3.49 12.60 -7.68
C GLY A 162 -2.37 12.57 -8.73
N LYS A 163 -1.11 12.84 -8.36
CA LYS A 163 0.05 12.79 -9.30
C LYS A 163 0.15 11.46 -10.04
N THR A 164 0.12 10.35 -9.30
CA THR A 164 0.21 8.99 -9.87
C THR A 164 -0.99 8.69 -10.76
N HIS A 165 -2.19 9.09 -10.34
CA HIS A 165 -3.42 8.92 -11.11
C HIS A 165 -3.31 9.64 -12.46
N LEU A 166 -2.92 10.92 -12.48
CA LEU A 166 -2.80 11.70 -13.71
C LEU A 166 -1.76 11.11 -14.69
N ILE A 167 -0.61 10.67 -14.19
CA ILE A 167 0.44 10.06 -15.04
C ILE A 167 -0.07 8.74 -15.64
N GLN A 168 -0.71 7.89 -14.84
CA GLN A 168 -1.24 6.62 -15.35
C GLN A 168 -2.46 6.81 -16.27
N ALA A 169 -3.27 7.85 -16.05
CA ALA A 169 -4.38 8.20 -16.93
C ALA A 169 -3.91 8.56 -18.34
N ILE A 170 -2.80 9.29 -18.46
CA ILE A 170 -2.13 9.51 -19.76
C ILE A 170 -1.77 8.16 -20.39
N GLY A 171 -1.11 7.27 -19.65
CA GLY A 171 -0.72 5.94 -20.14
C GLY A 171 -1.91 5.10 -20.62
N ASN A 172 -3.01 5.08 -19.86
CA ASN A 172 -4.22 4.34 -20.21
C ASN A 172 -4.89 4.86 -21.48
N VAL A 173 -4.91 6.18 -21.69
CA VAL A 173 -5.41 6.77 -22.94
C VAL A 173 -4.55 6.35 -24.12
N VAL A 174 -3.22 6.48 -24.00
CA VAL A 174 -2.28 6.12 -25.07
C VAL A 174 -2.37 4.63 -25.39
N LYS A 175 -2.53 3.76 -24.40
CA LYS A 175 -2.75 2.33 -24.59
C LYS A 175 -4.01 2.06 -25.41
N LYS A 176 -5.11 2.73 -25.10
CA LYS A 176 -6.39 2.56 -25.80
C LYS A 176 -6.36 3.06 -27.24
N GLU A 177 -5.58 4.09 -27.54
CA GLU A 177 -5.44 4.63 -28.90
C GLU A 177 -4.49 3.82 -29.80
N ASN A 178 -3.58 3.02 -29.23
CA ASN A 178 -2.63 2.19 -29.98
C ASN A 178 -3.03 0.69 -30.07
N GLN A 179 -4.24 0.34 -29.64
CA GLN A 179 -4.87 -0.97 -29.81
C GLN A 179 -5.86 -0.93 -30.96
#